data_AF-A0A1X0P302-F1
#
_entry.id   AF-A0A1X0P302-F1
#
_cell.length_a   1.000
_cell.length_b   1.000
_cell.length_c   1.000
_cell.angle_alpha   90.00
_cell.angle_beta   90.00
_cell.angle_gamma   90.00
#
_symmetry.space_group_name_H-M   'P 1'
#
loop_
_entity.id
_entity.type
_entity.pdbx_description
1 polymer ?
#
loop_
_entity_poly.entity_id
_entity_poly.type
_entity_poly.pdbx_seq_one_letter_code
_entity_poly.pdbx_strand_id
1 'polypeptide(L)'
;MLRITQVCRTALPNLINTVRRTPAYLRHAPPGLYVTCDFEKSRRHATLLIDASLDGEAPLTNGTYLLTSTEGDDVSFRQAQSALVGLPYAQNASQASYFADNLLSSSLKRGGMGIPFDGIQTLVIPELNPFAAHIVKELVARLPQLKVACSPLTAAFLSDGDFCAGIRKALCENDEQLTAKLIEFADLPQTNLHIIEDGSTISFFGESRKLSVASGDLSQTRERWKRERRNKLKHFESYGLFLYDPAFHALLVGPSAGVHFPWLPFVVHEADAAALLLLPDVLASLKTGGSPLLEVWHVKELCERIATVLQKFPESQRVLTTCYGEFPGGADGYLGRLQQTAEKLEELRSRLGRRLSTDTVRDMNKWSLMLEEKIMKEILFTNTSLEKTSEVVLDAYKSWANKFYTGRIARALAQSAATLPPDALPKDHVRPSTTTTTTSSSSSTSTPSNTEGIAGVQLLKRHLEKRGMNSLSPIVEREEIDVRVFLAMDSEELKKVFKATFGVVKKMEMLQQELRASH
;
A
#
# COMPACT_ATOMS: atom_id res chain seq x y z
N MET A 1 11.30 43.28 3.91
CA MET A 1 10.45 42.18 3.41
C MET A 1 11.13 40.81 3.59
N LEU A 2 11.48 40.41 4.82
CA LEU A 2 12.17 39.13 5.11
C LEU A 2 11.62 38.45 6.38
N ARG A 3 10.34 38.66 6.72
CA ARG A 3 9.70 38.14 7.94
C ARG A 3 8.35 37.44 7.73
N ILE A 4 7.95 37.16 6.49
CA ILE A 4 6.71 36.41 6.19
C ILE A 4 7.01 35.00 5.64
N THR A 5 8.23 34.74 5.17
CA THR A 5 8.67 33.43 4.67
C THR A 5 9.03 32.41 5.77
N GLN A 6 8.95 32.77 7.05
CA GLN A 6 9.24 31.87 8.18
C GLN A 6 8.01 31.25 8.86
N VAL A 7 6.79 31.64 8.46
CA VAL A 7 5.54 31.15 9.08
C VAL A 7 4.94 29.94 8.33
N CYS A 8 5.41 29.62 7.12
CA CYS A 8 4.99 28.43 6.37
C CYS A 8 5.84 27.18 6.66
N ARG A 9 6.36 27.02 7.89
CA ARG A 9 6.79 25.69 8.37
C ARG A 9 5.54 24.88 8.72
N THR A 10 4.92 24.40 7.64
CA THR A 10 3.94 23.31 7.48
C THR A 10 3.07 22.99 8.71
N ALA A 11 1.76 23.28 8.61
CA ALA A 11 0.77 22.90 9.61
C ALA A 11 0.75 21.38 9.89
N LEU A 12 1.06 20.56 8.88
CA LEU A 12 0.98 19.11 8.95
C LEU A 12 1.94 18.46 9.98
N PRO A 13 3.28 18.70 9.97
CA PRO A 13 4.17 18.20 11.02
C PRO A 13 3.77 18.63 12.44
N ASN A 14 3.28 19.85 12.63
CA ASN A 14 2.81 20.31 13.95
C ASN A 14 1.56 19.55 14.41
N LEU A 15 0.60 19.32 13.51
CA LEU A 15 -0.59 18.51 13.78
C LEU A 15 -0.21 17.06 14.08
N ILE A 16 0.66 16.47 13.27
CA ILE A 16 1.19 15.12 13.49
C ILE A 16 1.89 15.02 14.85
N ASN A 17 2.73 15.98 15.21
CA ASN A 17 3.41 16.01 16.50
C ASN A 17 2.42 16.17 17.67
N THR A 18 1.33 16.90 17.46
CA THR A 18 0.24 17.00 18.45
C THR A 18 -0.46 15.65 18.63
N VAL A 19 -0.74 14.94 17.54
CA VAL A 19 -1.29 13.58 17.58
C VAL A 19 -0.31 12.61 18.26
N ARG A 20 1.00 12.70 17.99
CA ARG A 20 2.03 11.88 18.67
C ARG A 20 2.01 12.05 20.19
N ARG A 21 1.76 13.27 20.69
CA ARG A 21 1.65 13.58 22.13
C ARG A 21 0.32 13.13 22.74
N THR A 22 -0.67 12.80 21.92
CA THR A 22 -1.95 12.27 22.40
C THR A 22 -1.74 10.86 22.97
N PRO A 23 -2.37 10.52 24.11
CA PRO A 23 -2.30 9.19 24.68
C PRO A 23 -2.57 8.08 23.65
N ALA A 24 -1.79 7.00 23.71
CA ALA A 24 -1.80 5.93 22.71
C ALA A 24 -3.20 5.34 22.46
N TYR A 25 -3.98 5.15 23.53
CA TYR A 25 -5.33 4.59 23.45
C TYR A 25 -6.31 5.51 22.70
N LEU A 26 -6.14 6.83 22.78
CA LEU A 26 -7.01 7.79 22.10
C LEU A 26 -6.73 7.85 20.60
N ARG A 27 -5.48 7.65 20.18
CA ARG A 27 -5.08 7.67 18.77
C ARG A 27 -5.03 6.29 18.11
N HIS A 28 -5.60 5.28 18.79
CA HIS A 28 -5.60 3.88 18.35
C HIS A 28 -4.20 3.37 17.97
N ALA A 29 -3.17 3.81 18.69
CA ALA A 29 -1.81 3.34 18.46
C ALA A 29 -1.65 1.92 19.02
N PRO A 30 -1.03 0.99 18.27
CA PRO A 30 -0.82 -0.36 18.74
C PRO A 30 0.14 -0.39 19.92
N PRO A 31 0.06 -1.42 20.78
CA PRO A 31 1.06 -1.63 21.81
C PRO A 31 2.47 -1.69 21.19
N GLY A 32 3.37 -0.88 21.73
CA GLY A 32 4.77 -0.86 21.30
C GLY A 32 5.61 -2.00 21.89
N LEU A 33 5.07 -2.72 22.87
CA LEU A 33 5.72 -3.81 23.60
C LEU A 33 4.68 -4.88 23.94
N TYR A 34 4.95 -6.11 23.55
CA TYR A 34 4.22 -7.31 23.96
C TYR A 34 5.14 -8.15 24.82
N VAL A 35 4.63 -8.69 25.93
CA VAL A 35 5.38 -9.59 26.81
C VAL A 35 4.50 -10.79 27.12
N THR A 36 5.08 -11.99 27.07
CA THR A 36 4.41 -13.23 27.47
C THR A 36 5.40 -14.15 28.18
N CYS A 37 4.86 -15.11 28.93
CA CYS A 37 5.64 -16.13 29.62
C CYS A 37 5.18 -17.51 29.18
N ASP A 38 6.12 -18.34 28.75
CA ASP A 38 5.91 -19.78 28.57
C ASP A 38 6.23 -20.44 29.91
N PHE A 39 5.18 -20.74 30.68
CA PHE A 39 5.32 -21.34 32.00
C PHE A 39 5.85 -22.78 31.93
N GLU A 40 5.51 -23.54 30.88
CA GLU A 40 5.93 -24.93 30.73
C GLU A 40 7.43 -25.02 30.50
N LYS A 41 7.98 -24.11 29.68
CA LYS A 41 9.42 -24.05 29.40
C LYS A 41 10.18 -23.10 30.33
N SER A 42 9.49 -22.46 31.26
CA SER A 42 10.01 -21.40 32.13
C SER A 42 10.77 -20.35 31.33
N ARG A 43 10.15 -19.77 30.29
CA ARG A 43 10.74 -18.75 29.40
C ARG A 43 9.91 -17.48 29.39
N ARG A 44 10.57 -16.38 29.04
CA ARG A 44 9.92 -15.08 28.82
C ARG A 44 10.22 -14.59 27.43
N HIS A 45 9.22 -14.05 26.77
CA HIS A 45 9.31 -13.51 25.43
C HIS A 45 8.82 -12.07 25.42
N ALA A 46 9.52 -11.21 24.69
CA ALA A 46 9.05 -9.87 24.38
C ALA A 46 9.17 -9.55 22.90
N THR A 47 8.21 -8.79 22.38
CA THR A 47 8.22 -8.23 21.02
C THR A 47 8.07 -6.73 21.12
N LEU A 48 9.06 -5.99 20.65
CA LEU A 48 9.14 -4.54 20.77
C LEU A 48 9.16 -3.91 19.38
N LEU A 49 8.30 -2.92 19.13
CA LEU A 49 8.40 -2.08 17.94
C LEU A 49 9.44 -0.98 18.15
N ILE A 50 10.50 -1.01 17.34
CA ILE A 50 11.48 0.07 17.22
C ILE A 50 11.03 0.99 16.10
N ASP A 51 10.62 2.19 16.46
CA ASP A 51 10.22 3.23 15.52
C ASP A 51 11.48 3.93 14.98
N ALA A 52 11.74 3.72 13.69
CA ALA A 52 12.87 4.33 12.99
C ALA A 52 12.51 5.66 12.28
N SER A 53 11.29 6.18 12.48
CA SER A 53 10.88 7.45 11.87
C SER A 53 11.65 8.64 12.45
N LEU A 54 12.13 9.52 11.58
CA LEU A 54 12.83 10.74 12.02
C LEU A 54 11.82 11.76 12.58
N ASP A 55 12.30 12.64 13.47
CA ASP A 55 11.48 13.75 13.99
C ASP A 55 11.03 14.67 12.85
N GLY A 56 9.72 14.89 12.75
CA GLY A 56 9.09 15.67 11.67
C GLY A 56 8.74 14.88 10.41
N GLU A 57 9.17 13.61 10.31
CA GLU A 57 8.55 12.67 9.39
C GLU A 57 7.25 12.16 10.00
N ALA A 58 6.22 12.01 9.17
CA ALA A 58 4.99 11.40 9.64
C ALA A 58 5.35 10.03 10.24
N PRO A 59 4.79 9.71 11.41
CA PRO A 59 5.07 8.42 11.99
C PRO A 59 4.65 7.38 10.94
N LEU A 60 5.41 6.27 10.82
CA LEU A 60 4.88 4.96 10.40
C LEU A 60 5.08 4.53 8.93
N THR A 61 6.34 4.39 8.52
CA THR A 61 6.69 3.66 7.29
C THR A 61 7.62 2.47 7.54
N ASN A 62 8.58 2.58 8.48
CA ASN A 62 9.73 1.68 8.56
C ASN A 62 10.08 1.27 10.01
N GLY A 63 9.11 0.75 10.74
CA GLY A 63 9.34 0.08 12.02
C GLY A 63 10.11 -1.23 11.86
N THR A 64 10.96 -1.52 12.85
CA THR A 64 11.66 -2.81 12.98
C THR A 64 11.24 -3.43 14.30
N TYR A 65 10.82 -4.69 14.30
CA TYR A 65 10.49 -5.40 15.52
C TYR A 65 11.73 -6.06 16.12
N LEU A 66 11.93 -5.89 17.42
CA LEU A 66 12.90 -6.62 18.22
C LEU A 66 12.17 -7.74 18.96
N LEU A 67 12.46 -8.98 18.59
CA LEU A 67 11.91 -10.18 19.20
C LEU A 67 12.99 -10.73 20.13
N THR A 68 12.74 -10.73 21.43
CA THR A 68 13.71 -11.14 22.45
C THR A 68 13.18 -12.24 23.36
N SER A 69 14.02 -13.19 23.72
CA SER A 69 13.67 -14.28 24.64
C SER A 69 14.74 -14.47 25.69
N THR A 70 14.32 -14.84 26.89
CA THR A 70 15.24 -15.17 27.97
C THR A 70 14.71 -16.32 28.83
N GLU A 71 15.57 -16.83 29.70
CA GLU A 71 15.25 -17.78 30.75
C GLU A 71 14.25 -17.16 31.76
N GLY A 72 13.43 -17.98 32.40
CA GLY A 72 12.32 -17.53 33.25
C GLY A 72 12.75 -16.80 34.53
N ASP A 73 13.98 -17.04 34.97
CA ASP A 73 14.65 -16.42 36.12
C ASP A 73 15.23 -15.03 35.79
N ASP A 74 15.61 -14.76 34.54
CA ASP A 74 16.07 -13.45 34.09
C ASP A 74 14.91 -12.50 33.77
N VAL A 75 14.34 -11.92 34.84
CA VAL A 75 13.28 -10.91 34.78
C VAL A 75 13.69 -9.66 33.98
N SER A 76 14.99 -9.38 33.94
CA SER A 76 15.55 -8.17 33.36
C SER A 76 16.00 -8.30 31.90
N PHE A 77 15.88 -9.48 31.28
CA PHE A 77 16.35 -9.76 29.92
C PHE A 77 17.84 -9.48 29.70
N ARG A 78 18.67 -9.56 30.75
CA ARG A 78 20.13 -9.33 30.66
C ARG A 78 20.87 -10.43 29.90
N GLN A 79 20.29 -11.63 29.81
CA GLN A 79 20.84 -12.79 29.10
C GLN A 79 20.04 -13.09 27.82
N ALA A 80 19.20 -12.16 27.38
CA ALA A 80 18.26 -12.42 26.31
C ALA A 80 18.94 -12.53 24.95
N GLN A 81 18.43 -13.45 24.12
CA GLN A 81 18.80 -13.57 22.71
C GLN A 81 17.69 -12.98 21.85
N SER A 82 18.08 -12.27 20.80
CA SER A 82 17.13 -11.44 20.05
C SER A 82 17.30 -11.54 18.54
N ALA A 83 16.20 -11.28 17.83
CA ALA A 83 16.17 -11.05 16.39
C ALA A 83 15.51 -9.70 16.07
N LEU A 84 16.06 -9.01 15.08
CA LEU A 84 15.43 -7.84 14.46
C LEU A 84 14.65 -8.31 13.23
N VAL A 85 13.42 -7.84 13.06
CA VAL A 85 12.56 -8.18 11.92
C VAL A 85 11.99 -6.89 11.33
N GLY A 86 12.36 -6.57 10.09
CA GLY A 86 11.83 -5.40 9.41
C GLY A 86 12.73 -4.89 8.29
N LEU A 87 12.46 -3.67 7.85
CA LEU A 87 13.20 -3.00 6.79
C LEU A 87 13.88 -1.76 7.34
N PRO A 88 15.01 -1.91 8.07
CA PRO A 88 15.74 -0.75 8.54
C PRO A 88 16.13 0.16 7.35
N TYR A 89 15.97 1.47 7.53
CA TYR A 89 16.23 2.48 6.51
C TYR A 89 17.26 3.51 7.00
N ALA A 90 18.32 3.74 6.22
CA ALA A 90 19.20 4.89 6.38
C ALA A 90 19.71 5.39 5.02
N GLN A 91 19.71 6.70 4.84
CA GLN A 91 20.19 7.35 3.61
C GLN A 91 21.71 7.43 3.55
N ASN A 92 22.39 7.34 4.69
CA ASN A 92 23.84 7.47 4.80
C ASN A 92 24.35 6.81 6.09
N ALA A 93 25.67 6.72 6.21
CA ALA A 93 26.34 6.16 7.38
C ALA A 93 25.98 6.87 8.69
N SER A 94 25.86 8.21 8.70
CA SER A 94 25.52 8.97 9.90
C SER A 94 24.12 8.63 10.43
N GLN A 95 23.13 8.46 9.55
CA GLN A 95 21.80 7.99 9.93
C GLN A 95 21.82 6.55 10.42
N ALA A 96 22.64 5.68 9.83
CA ALA A 96 22.79 4.30 10.29
C ALA A 96 23.39 4.21 11.70
N SER A 97 24.45 4.98 11.98
CA SER A 97 25.02 5.06 13.33
C SER A 97 24.02 5.65 14.32
N TYR A 98 23.28 6.71 13.93
CA TYR A 98 22.22 7.27 14.77
C TYR A 98 21.15 6.24 15.14
N PHE A 99 20.71 5.41 14.18
CA PHE A 99 19.79 4.31 14.43
C PHE A 99 20.33 3.33 15.49
N ALA A 100 21.59 2.89 15.37
CA ALA A 100 22.20 1.97 16.32
C ALA A 100 22.39 2.59 17.72
N ASP A 101 22.95 3.80 17.77
CA ASP A 101 23.37 4.48 19.00
C ASP A 101 22.19 5.05 19.81
N ASN A 102 21.15 5.52 19.13
CA ASN A 102 20.06 6.23 19.78
C ASN A 102 18.79 5.40 19.78
N LEU A 103 18.31 4.98 18.61
CA LEU A 103 16.99 4.34 18.49
C LEU A 103 16.99 2.91 19.01
N LEU A 104 17.92 2.08 18.53
CA LEU A 104 18.05 0.69 18.97
C LEU A 104 18.51 0.63 20.43
N SER A 105 19.58 1.35 20.79
CA SER A 105 20.11 1.33 22.16
C SER A 105 19.14 1.83 23.23
N SER A 106 18.29 2.82 22.93
CA SER A 106 17.22 3.25 23.86
C SER A 106 16.10 2.21 23.95
N SER A 107 15.73 1.60 22.82
CA SER A 107 14.71 0.56 22.75
C SER A 107 15.08 -0.68 23.57
N LEU A 108 16.35 -1.07 23.58
CA LEU A 108 16.88 -2.19 24.38
C LEU A 108 16.73 -1.98 25.90
N LYS A 109 16.56 -0.73 26.34
CA LYS A 109 16.38 -0.35 27.76
C LYS A 109 14.93 -0.06 28.14
N ARG A 110 14.01 -0.16 27.19
CA ARG A 110 12.61 0.27 27.37
C ARG A 110 11.89 -0.64 28.37
N GLY A 111 11.06 -0.04 29.21
CA GLY A 111 10.25 -0.79 30.18
C GLY A 111 11.06 -1.45 31.30
N GLY A 112 12.29 -0.98 31.56
CA GLY A 112 13.18 -1.56 32.57
C GLY A 112 13.88 -2.85 32.13
N MET A 113 13.68 -3.29 30.89
CA MET A 113 14.46 -4.37 30.30
C MET A 113 15.92 -3.91 30.09
N GLY A 114 16.87 -4.84 30.17
CA GLY A 114 18.28 -4.61 29.91
C GLY A 114 18.78 -5.52 28.80
N ILE A 115 18.11 -5.48 27.63
CA ILE A 115 18.39 -6.39 26.53
C ILE A 115 19.80 -6.12 26.01
N PRO A 116 20.70 -7.13 25.98
CA PRO A 116 22.06 -6.95 25.50
C PRO A 116 22.08 -6.69 23.99
N PHE A 117 22.80 -5.65 23.57
CA PHE A 117 22.98 -5.32 22.15
C PHE A 117 23.69 -6.45 21.39
N ASP A 118 24.69 -7.07 22.03
CA ASP A 118 25.43 -8.24 21.57
C ASP A 118 24.60 -9.54 21.57
N GLY A 119 23.45 -9.55 22.24
CA GLY A 119 22.47 -10.63 22.20
C GLY A 119 21.62 -10.68 20.92
N ILE A 120 21.75 -9.69 20.02
CA ILE A 120 21.06 -9.68 18.72
C ILE A 120 21.81 -10.61 17.77
N GLN A 121 21.18 -11.75 17.43
CA GLN A 121 21.79 -12.81 16.63
C GLN A 121 21.40 -12.75 15.16
N THR A 122 20.20 -12.25 14.85
CA THR A 122 19.66 -12.29 13.49
C THR A 122 18.95 -10.99 13.13
N LEU A 123 19.18 -10.51 11.91
CA LEU A 123 18.37 -9.50 11.24
C LEU A 123 17.59 -10.17 10.11
N VAL A 124 16.27 -10.17 10.17
CA VAL A 124 15.39 -10.70 9.13
C VAL A 124 14.87 -9.56 8.28
N ILE A 125 15.19 -9.59 6.99
CA ILE A 125 14.76 -8.61 5.98
C ILE A 125 13.66 -9.28 5.12
N PRO A 126 12.37 -8.95 5.35
CA PRO A 126 11.26 -9.68 4.73
C PRO A 126 11.09 -9.40 3.23
N GLU A 127 11.57 -8.27 2.72
CA GLU A 127 11.50 -7.92 1.29
C GLU A 127 12.67 -7.03 0.89
N LEU A 128 12.96 -6.93 -0.41
CA LEU A 128 14.04 -6.09 -0.90
C LEU A 128 13.79 -4.60 -0.60
N ASN A 129 14.66 -4.01 0.21
CA ASN A 129 14.73 -2.56 0.40
C ASN A 129 16.10 -2.04 -0.10
N PRO A 130 16.13 -1.25 -1.20
CA PRO A 130 17.37 -0.70 -1.74
C PRO A 130 18.15 0.21 -0.79
N PHE A 131 17.49 0.72 0.26
CA PHE A 131 18.06 1.65 1.24
C PHE A 131 18.53 0.97 2.54
N ALA A 132 18.49 -0.36 2.60
CA ALA A 132 18.88 -1.10 3.81
C ALA A 132 20.40 -1.18 4.02
N ALA A 133 21.19 -1.00 2.95
CA ALA A 133 22.62 -1.31 2.94
C ALA A 133 23.42 -0.59 4.02
N HIS A 134 23.16 0.70 4.26
CA HIS A 134 23.87 1.46 5.30
C HIS A 134 23.63 0.90 6.70
N ILE A 135 22.40 0.53 7.04
CA ILE A 135 22.12 -0.06 8.37
C ILE A 135 22.66 -1.48 8.46
N VAL A 136 22.53 -2.29 7.41
CA VAL A 136 23.10 -3.65 7.40
C VAL A 136 24.61 -3.60 7.65
N LYS A 137 25.33 -2.72 6.95
CA LYS A 137 26.77 -2.48 7.17
C LYS A 137 27.07 -2.08 8.62
N GLU A 138 26.36 -1.09 9.14
CA GLU A 138 26.57 -0.58 10.49
C GLU A 138 26.34 -1.65 11.57
N LEU A 139 25.25 -2.42 11.44
CA LEU A 139 24.91 -3.48 12.39
C LEU A 139 25.92 -4.62 12.35
N VAL A 140 26.34 -5.07 11.16
CA VAL A 140 27.32 -6.16 11.01
C VAL A 140 28.72 -5.73 11.48
N ALA A 141 29.09 -4.46 11.27
CA ALA A 141 30.35 -3.93 11.79
C ALA A 141 30.42 -3.96 13.33
N ARG A 142 29.28 -3.73 14.00
CA ARG A 142 29.17 -3.75 15.47
C ARG A 142 28.88 -5.14 16.03
N LEU A 143 28.27 -6.01 15.24
CA LEU A 143 27.89 -7.38 15.57
C LEU A 143 28.41 -8.33 14.49
N PRO A 144 29.71 -8.67 14.49
CA PRO A 144 30.30 -9.54 13.45
C PRO A 144 29.64 -10.92 13.35
N GLN A 145 29.01 -11.40 14.43
CA GLN A 145 28.26 -12.65 14.50
C GLN A 145 26.84 -12.58 13.89
N LEU A 146 26.34 -11.38 13.60
CA LEU A 146 24.97 -11.16 13.13
C LEU A 146 24.71 -11.89 11.81
N LYS A 147 23.65 -12.69 11.79
CA LYS A 147 23.14 -13.32 10.57
C LYS A 147 22.06 -12.46 9.94
N VAL A 148 22.14 -12.20 8.64
CA VAL A 148 21.14 -11.49 7.86
C VAL A 148 20.32 -12.53 7.11
N ALA A 149 19.11 -12.78 7.61
CA ALA A 149 18.17 -13.73 7.04
C ALA A 149 17.25 -13.03 6.01
N CYS A 150 17.31 -13.44 4.75
CA CYS A 150 16.58 -12.75 3.69
C CYS A 150 16.34 -13.63 2.44
N SER A 151 15.51 -13.13 1.51
CA SER A 151 15.24 -13.81 0.25
C SER A 151 16.51 -13.92 -0.63
N PRO A 152 16.57 -14.87 -1.60
CA PRO A 152 17.68 -14.96 -2.54
C PRO A 152 18.00 -13.66 -3.29
N LEU A 153 16.96 -12.88 -3.66
CA LEU A 153 17.09 -11.57 -4.32
C LEU A 153 17.78 -10.56 -3.39
N THR A 154 17.33 -10.45 -2.14
CA THR A 154 17.91 -9.54 -1.16
C THR A 154 19.34 -9.93 -0.81
N ALA A 155 19.63 -11.23 -0.70
CA ALA A 155 20.98 -11.72 -0.45
C ALA A 155 21.94 -11.33 -1.57
N ALA A 156 21.57 -11.58 -2.84
CA ALA A 156 22.36 -11.18 -4.00
C ALA A 156 22.60 -9.65 -4.02
N PHE A 157 21.56 -8.85 -3.74
CA PHE A 157 21.70 -7.39 -3.68
C PHE A 157 22.69 -6.91 -2.60
N LEU A 158 22.80 -7.62 -1.48
CA LEU A 158 23.69 -7.24 -0.37
C LEU A 158 25.13 -7.75 -0.53
N SER A 159 25.38 -8.83 -1.27
CA SER A 159 26.71 -9.45 -1.38
C SER A 159 27.34 -9.47 -2.77
N ASP A 160 26.59 -9.23 -3.84
CA ASP A 160 27.10 -9.20 -5.21
C ASP A 160 27.10 -7.76 -5.73
N GLY A 161 28.31 -7.21 -5.92
CA GLY A 161 28.51 -5.83 -6.36
C GLY A 161 28.01 -5.56 -7.78
N ASP A 162 28.13 -6.53 -8.69
CA ASP A 162 27.66 -6.40 -10.06
C ASP A 162 26.14 -6.45 -10.12
N PHE A 163 25.54 -7.36 -9.36
CA PHE A 163 24.09 -7.46 -9.22
C PHE A 163 23.50 -6.19 -8.59
N CYS A 164 24.10 -5.70 -7.51
CA CYS A 164 23.72 -4.44 -6.87
C CYS A 164 23.82 -3.25 -7.84
N ALA A 165 24.93 -3.14 -8.58
CA ALA A 165 25.11 -2.11 -9.59
C ALA A 165 24.04 -2.18 -10.69
N GLY A 166 23.67 -3.40 -11.12
CA GLY A 166 22.59 -3.64 -12.07
C GLY A 166 21.23 -3.18 -11.56
N ILE A 167 20.84 -3.56 -10.34
CA ILE A 167 19.59 -3.09 -9.71
C ILE A 167 19.61 -1.58 -9.56
N ARG A 168 20.68 -1.01 -8.99
CA ARG A 168 20.82 0.44 -8.81
C ARG A 168 20.67 1.19 -10.12
N LYS A 169 21.35 0.74 -11.19
CA LYS A 169 21.23 1.34 -12.52
C LYS A 169 19.79 1.30 -12.99
N ALA A 170 19.14 0.13 -12.93
CA ALA A 170 17.74 0.00 -13.33
C ALA A 170 16.83 0.93 -12.51
N LEU A 171 16.99 1.00 -11.19
CA LEU A 171 16.14 1.87 -10.36
C LEU A 171 16.33 3.36 -10.70
N CYS A 172 17.58 3.84 -10.85
CA CYS A 172 17.85 5.23 -11.18
C CYS A 172 17.43 5.61 -12.61
N GLU A 173 17.48 4.69 -13.57
CA GLU A 173 16.99 4.93 -14.94
C GLU A 173 15.46 5.10 -14.98
N ASN A 174 14.74 4.53 -14.02
CA ASN A 174 13.28 4.57 -14.00
C ASN A 174 12.70 5.63 -13.03
N ASP A 175 13.51 6.25 -12.18
CA ASP A 175 13.10 7.36 -11.31
C ASP A 175 14.18 8.46 -11.28
N GLU A 176 13.91 9.56 -11.98
CA GLU A 176 14.83 10.71 -12.08
C GLU A 176 15.11 11.38 -10.72
N GLN A 177 14.24 11.19 -9.73
CA GLN A 177 14.43 11.73 -8.38
C GLN A 177 15.34 10.83 -7.53
N LEU A 178 15.53 9.58 -7.94
CA LEU A 178 16.34 8.61 -7.21
C LEU A 178 17.82 8.76 -7.56
N THR A 179 18.59 9.30 -6.61
CA THR A 179 20.04 9.45 -6.79
C THR A 179 20.76 8.15 -6.45
N ALA A 180 21.67 7.71 -7.32
CA ALA A 180 22.47 6.49 -7.12
C ALA A 180 23.24 6.47 -5.78
N LYS A 181 23.59 7.64 -5.22
CA LYS A 181 24.24 7.78 -3.91
C LYS A 181 23.40 7.28 -2.74
N LEU A 182 22.08 7.16 -2.90
CA LEU A 182 21.17 6.62 -1.87
C LEU A 182 21.16 5.08 -1.85
N ILE A 183 21.68 4.45 -2.91
CA ILE A 183 21.71 2.99 -3.06
C ILE A 183 23.16 2.55 -2.99
N GLU A 184 23.55 2.16 -1.77
CA GLU A 184 24.90 1.71 -1.43
C GLU A 184 25.01 0.18 -1.56
N PHE A 185 26.17 -0.31 -1.98
CA PHE A 185 26.45 -1.75 -1.94
C PHE A 185 26.86 -2.15 -0.52
N ALA A 186 26.22 -3.16 0.08
CA ALA A 186 26.48 -3.54 1.46
C ALA A 186 27.78 -4.34 1.66
N ASP A 187 28.30 -4.99 0.61
CA ASP A 187 29.51 -5.83 0.64
C ASP A 187 29.48 -6.86 1.79
N LEU A 188 28.34 -7.53 1.93
CA LEU A 188 28.11 -8.43 3.05
C LEU A 188 28.83 -9.78 2.83
N PRO A 189 29.65 -10.26 3.78
CA PRO A 189 30.28 -11.57 3.67
C PRO A 189 29.24 -12.70 3.62
N GLN A 190 29.53 -13.75 2.84
CA GLN A 190 28.67 -14.93 2.75
C GLN A 190 28.46 -15.60 4.12
N THR A 191 29.44 -15.48 5.03
CA THR A 191 29.33 -15.97 6.41
C THR A 191 28.23 -15.29 7.21
N ASN A 192 27.85 -14.06 6.85
CA ASN A 192 26.80 -13.31 7.53
C ASN A 192 25.43 -13.48 6.86
N LEU A 193 25.37 -14.04 5.65
CA LEU A 193 24.12 -14.26 4.94
C LEU A 193 23.46 -15.59 5.33
N HIS A 194 22.13 -15.56 5.48
CA HIS A 194 21.30 -16.73 5.68
C HIS A 194 20.10 -16.66 4.71
N ILE A 195 20.20 -17.35 3.58
CA ILE A 195 19.13 -17.34 2.58
C ILE A 195 17.96 -18.18 3.08
N ILE A 196 16.75 -17.59 3.11
CA ILE A 196 15.52 -18.24 3.57
C ILE A 196 14.50 -18.36 2.44
N GLU A 197 13.74 -19.47 2.45
CA GLU A 197 12.69 -19.80 1.48
C GLU A 197 11.38 -20.20 2.21
N ASP A 198 10.30 -20.44 1.46
CA ASP A 198 9.04 -20.93 2.03
C ASP A 198 9.26 -22.22 2.84
N GLY A 199 8.69 -22.26 4.06
CA GLY A 199 8.85 -23.40 4.97
C GLY A 199 10.14 -23.38 5.79
N SER A 200 11.02 -22.40 5.56
CA SER A 200 12.21 -22.19 6.40
C SER A 200 11.81 -21.81 7.83
N THR A 201 12.72 -22.06 8.78
CA THR A 201 12.55 -21.69 10.19
C THR A 201 13.78 -20.92 10.67
N ILE A 202 13.56 -19.79 11.34
CA ILE A 202 14.62 -18.94 11.90
C ILE A 202 14.55 -19.03 13.42
N SER A 203 15.52 -19.69 14.04
CA SER A 203 15.64 -19.80 15.49
C SER A 203 16.74 -18.89 16.00
N PHE A 204 16.43 -18.08 17.01
CA PHE A 204 17.38 -17.24 17.75
C PHE A 204 17.30 -17.49 19.26
N PHE A 205 16.53 -18.49 19.69
CA PHE A 205 16.47 -18.99 21.07
C PHE A 205 16.08 -20.47 21.10
N GLY A 206 16.73 -21.26 20.24
CA GLY A 206 16.41 -22.67 20.01
C GLY A 206 14.93 -22.92 19.65
N GLU A 207 14.41 -24.08 20.05
CA GLU A 207 12.99 -24.42 19.89
C GLU A 207 12.03 -23.56 20.72
N SER A 208 12.56 -22.74 21.64
CA SER A 208 11.75 -21.90 22.51
C SER A 208 11.29 -20.62 21.83
N ARG A 209 12.04 -20.09 20.86
CA ARG A 209 11.52 -19.05 19.98
C ARG A 209 12.10 -19.13 18.58
N LYS A 210 11.21 -19.34 17.62
CA LYS A 210 11.50 -19.49 16.20
C LYS A 210 10.45 -18.79 15.37
N LEU A 211 10.85 -18.30 14.19
CA LEU A 211 9.95 -17.75 13.19
C LEU A 211 9.75 -18.77 12.08
N SER A 212 8.50 -19.06 11.74
CA SER A 212 8.16 -19.87 10.57
C SER A 212 7.97 -18.97 9.36
N VAL A 213 8.71 -19.25 8.29
CA VAL A 213 8.74 -18.42 7.08
C VAL A 213 7.72 -18.93 6.05
N ALA A 214 6.95 -18.01 5.48
CA ALA A 214 6.08 -18.29 4.35
C ALA A 214 6.20 -17.21 3.26
N SER A 215 5.93 -17.57 2.01
CA SER A 215 5.93 -16.65 0.85
C SER A 215 4.56 -16.53 0.17
N GLY A 216 3.59 -17.38 0.58
CA GLY A 216 2.31 -17.57 -0.08
C GLY A 216 2.41 -18.42 -1.35
N ASP A 217 1.28 -18.65 -2.01
CA ASP A 217 1.29 -19.38 -3.28
C ASP A 217 1.93 -18.55 -4.41
N LEU A 218 3.13 -18.98 -4.83
CA LEU A 218 3.88 -18.37 -5.93
C LEU A 218 3.64 -19.07 -7.28
N SER A 219 2.74 -20.06 -7.37
CA SER A 219 2.60 -20.91 -8.56
C SER A 219 2.29 -20.10 -9.81
N GLN A 220 1.26 -19.25 -9.77
CA GLN A 220 0.89 -18.37 -10.87
C GLN A 220 2.01 -17.38 -11.24
N THR A 221 2.61 -16.75 -10.23
CA THR A 221 3.70 -15.79 -10.42
C THR A 221 4.93 -16.46 -11.06
N ARG A 222 5.30 -17.67 -10.63
CA ARG A 222 6.42 -18.44 -11.20
C ARG A 222 6.13 -18.93 -12.61
N GLU A 223 4.91 -19.35 -12.92
CA GLU A 223 4.52 -19.68 -14.29
C GLU A 223 4.60 -18.47 -15.22
N ARG A 224 4.22 -17.28 -14.74
CA ARG A 224 4.42 -16.04 -15.47
C ARG A 224 5.91 -15.75 -15.67
N TRP A 225 6.73 -15.80 -14.62
CA TRP A 225 8.17 -15.58 -14.71
C TRP A 225 8.84 -16.52 -15.70
N LYS A 226 8.45 -17.80 -15.72
CA LYS A 226 8.97 -18.78 -16.69
C LYS A 226 8.67 -18.40 -18.14
N ARG A 227 7.56 -17.72 -18.40
CA ARG A 227 7.13 -17.27 -19.73
C ARG A 227 7.74 -15.92 -20.13
N GLU A 228 7.81 -14.98 -19.20
CA GLU A 228 8.13 -13.57 -19.51
C GLU A 228 9.59 -13.20 -19.29
N ARG A 229 10.29 -13.86 -18.35
CA ARG A 229 11.66 -13.49 -17.99
C ARG A 229 12.70 -14.27 -18.80
N ARG A 230 13.72 -13.56 -19.28
CA ARG A 230 14.89 -14.16 -19.91
C ARG A 230 15.78 -14.90 -18.91
N ASN A 231 15.93 -14.34 -17.71
CA ASN A 231 16.72 -14.94 -16.63
C ASN A 231 15.81 -15.73 -15.68
N LYS A 232 16.19 -16.99 -15.40
CA LYS A 232 15.42 -17.94 -14.58
C LYS A 232 16.09 -18.25 -13.24
N LEU A 233 17.11 -17.48 -12.84
CA LEU A 233 17.80 -17.66 -11.56
C LEU A 233 16.93 -17.18 -10.40
N LYS A 234 17.01 -17.88 -9.25
CA LYS A 234 16.19 -17.62 -8.06
C LYS A 234 16.33 -16.18 -7.53
N HIS A 235 17.51 -15.58 -7.61
CA HIS A 235 17.72 -14.21 -7.12
C HIS A 235 17.09 -13.12 -8.02
N PHE A 236 16.38 -13.46 -9.10
CA PHE A 236 15.50 -12.52 -9.79
C PHE A 236 14.05 -12.61 -9.32
N GLU A 237 13.66 -13.63 -8.53
CA GLU A 237 12.31 -13.77 -8.00
C GLU A 237 12.05 -12.70 -6.92
N SER A 238 11.16 -11.74 -7.21
CA SER A 238 10.77 -10.68 -6.26
C SER A 238 9.53 -11.11 -5.51
N TYR A 239 9.67 -11.35 -4.21
CA TYR A 239 8.54 -11.68 -3.34
C TYR A 239 8.82 -11.30 -1.90
N GLY A 240 7.79 -10.81 -1.20
CA GLY A 240 7.83 -10.61 0.25
C GLY A 240 7.74 -11.93 1.01
N LEU A 241 8.39 -11.95 2.18
CA LEU A 241 8.37 -13.03 3.17
C LEU A 241 7.48 -12.62 4.35
N PHE A 242 6.73 -13.60 4.84
CA PHE A 242 5.86 -13.50 6.00
C PHE A 242 6.43 -14.37 7.11
N LEU A 243 6.45 -13.84 8.33
CA LEU A 243 7.15 -14.46 9.45
C LEU A 243 6.15 -14.69 10.58
N TYR A 244 5.78 -15.95 10.81
CA TYR A 244 4.90 -16.31 11.90
C TYR A 244 5.70 -16.52 13.18
N ASP A 245 5.35 -15.77 14.23
CA ASP A 245 5.86 -15.91 15.60
C ASP A 245 4.84 -16.66 16.46
N PRO A 246 5.06 -17.96 16.75
CA PRO A 246 4.14 -18.76 17.55
C PRO A 246 4.08 -18.31 19.01
N ALA A 247 5.08 -17.60 19.54
CA ALA A 247 5.06 -17.13 20.93
C ALA A 247 3.95 -16.09 21.18
N PHE A 248 3.58 -15.33 20.14
CA PHE A 248 2.56 -14.29 20.21
C PHE A 248 1.38 -14.54 19.27
N HIS A 249 1.35 -15.69 18.58
CA HIS A 249 0.39 -15.98 17.51
C HIS A 249 0.30 -14.82 16.51
N ALA A 250 1.46 -14.30 16.10
CA ALA A 250 1.56 -13.06 15.35
C ALA A 250 2.24 -13.27 14.00
N LEU A 251 1.63 -12.74 12.95
CA LEU A 251 2.25 -12.70 11.62
C LEU A 251 2.95 -11.35 11.44
N LEU A 252 4.28 -11.35 11.35
CA LEU A 252 5.06 -10.17 11.00
C LEU A 252 5.12 -10.03 9.48
N VAL A 253 4.74 -8.86 8.98
CA VAL A 253 4.60 -8.58 7.55
C VAL A 253 5.33 -7.32 7.12
N GLY A 254 5.93 -7.36 5.92
CA GLY A 254 6.58 -6.19 5.31
C GLY A 254 5.59 -5.15 4.77
N PRO A 255 6.07 -3.98 4.33
CA PRO A 255 5.24 -2.90 3.79
C PRO A 255 4.38 -3.28 2.58
N SER A 256 4.84 -4.20 1.73
CA SER A 256 4.05 -4.66 0.58
C SER A 256 2.74 -5.36 1.00
N ALA A 257 2.66 -5.90 2.22
CA ALA A 257 1.44 -6.47 2.78
C ALA A 257 0.44 -5.39 3.24
N GLY A 258 0.84 -4.12 3.24
CA GLY A 258 -0.05 -2.98 3.40
C GLY A 258 0.25 -2.11 4.62
N VAL A 259 -0.20 -0.87 4.53
CA VAL A 259 0.04 0.20 5.51
C VAL A 259 -1.28 0.77 5.98
N HIS A 260 -1.41 1.01 7.27
CA HIS A 260 -2.60 1.63 7.84
C HIS A 260 -2.24 2.84 8.70
N PHE A 261 -3.17 3.79 8.82
CA PHE A 261 -2.95 5.05 9.54
C PHE A 261 -4.13 5.38 10.46
N PRO A 262 -4.33 4.67 11.57
CA PRO A 262 -5.49 4.90 12.43
C PRO A 262 -5.44 6.24 13.18
N TRP A 263 -4.31 6.95 13.14
CA TRP A 263 -4.14 8.33 13.59
C TRP A 263 -4.53 9.38 12.54
N LEU A 264 -4.65 9.00 11.27
CA LEU A 264 -4.91 9.94 10.18
C LEU A 264 -6.22 10.72 10.37
N PRO A 265 -7.32 10.13 10.88
CA PRO A 265 -8.56 10.86 11.15
C PRO A 265 -8.43 12.07 12.10
N PHE A 266 -7.37 12.11 12.92
CA PHE A 266 -7.08 13.23 13.81
C PHE A 266 -6.44 14.42 13.08
N VAL A 267 -6.02 14.24 11.84
CA VAL A 267 -5.40 15.26 10.97
C VAL A 267 -6.25 15.53 9.74
N VAL A 268 -6.76 14.47 9.11
CA VAL A 268 -7.67 14.51 7.97
C VAL A 268 -8.96 13.79 8.35
N HIS A 269 -10.00 14.53 8.71
CA HIS A 269 -11.20 14.02 9.37
C HIS A 269 -12.04 13.11 8.48
N GLU A 270 -11.92 13.27 7.16
CA GLU A 270 -12.58 12.41 6.18
C GLU A 270 -11.88 11.06 6.01
N ALA A 271 -10.71 10.85 6.61
CA ALA A 271 -9.97 9.60 6.49
C ALA A 271 -10.63 8.44 7.25
N ASP A 272 -10.53 7.25 6.66
CA ASP A 272 -10.93 6.00 7.32
C ASP A 272 -9.78 5.47 8.21
N ALA A 273 -10.06 5.37 9.51
CA ALA A 273 -9.13 4.81 10.50
C ALA A 273 -8.76 3.35 10.18
N ALA A 274 -9.65 2.62 9.51
CA ALA A 274 -9.48 1.23 9.14
C ALA A 274 -8.89 1.05 7.73
N ALA A 275 -8.57 2.13 7.01
CA ALA A 275 -7.99 2.05 5.68
C ALA A 275 -6.65 1.32 5.71
N LEU A 276 -6.56 0.24 4.94
CA LEU A 276 -5.33 -0.46 4.64
C LEU A 276 -4.93 -0.13 3.20
N LEU A 277 -3.75 0.44 3.00
CA LEU A 277 -3.16 0.72 1.70
C LEU A 277 -2.21 -0.40 1.31
N LEU A 278 -2.59 -1.20 0.32
CA LEU A 278 -1.69 -2.20 -0.24
C LEU A 278 -0.61 -1.51 -1.09
N LEU A 279 0.67 -1.78 -0.78
CA LEU A 279 1.79 -1.17 -1.50
C LEU A 279 2.38 -2.13 -2.54
N PRO A 280 2.78 -1.62 -3.72
CA PRO A 280 3.65 -2.38 -4.61
C PRO A 280 5.01 -2.63 -3.96
N ASP A 281 5.65 -3.75 -4.30
CA ASP A 281 7.05 -3.96 -3.97
C ASP A 281 7.94 -2.88 -4.62
N VAL A 282 9.18 -2.73 -4.15
CA VAL A 282 10.03 -1.63 -4.61
C VAL A 282 10.31 -1.71 -6.12
N LEU A 283 10.51 -2.92 -6.65
CA LEU A 283 10.80 -3.13 -8.07
C LEU A 283 9.59 -2.78 -8.96
N ALA A 284 8.38 -3.12 -8.54
CA ALA A 284 7.15 -2.78 -9.24
C ALA A 284 6.80 -1.29 -9.09
N SER A 285 7.12 -0.68 -7.94
CA SER A 285 6.85 0.74 -7.68
C SER A 285 7.70 1.71 -8.52
N LEU A 286 8.83 1.22 -9.04
CA LEU A 286 9.79 1.99 -9.81
C LEU A 286 9.85 1.53 -11.28
N LYS A 287 8.86 0.78 -11.77
CA LYS A 287 8.82 0.38 -13.18
C LYS A 287 8.37 1.54 -14.07
N THR A 288 9.24 2.00 -14.96
CA THR A 288 8.87 2.74 -16.17
C THR A 288 9.19 1.89 -17.41
N GLY A 289 8.56 2.19 -18.54
CA GLY A 289 8.49 1.27 -19.69
C GLY A 289 9.86 0.74 -20.14
N GLY A 290 10.00 -0.58 -20.27
CA GLY A 290 11.12 -1.23 -20.97
C GLY A 290 12.12 -2.03 -20.13
N SER A 291 12.10 -1.97 -18.80
CA SER A 291 13.02 -2.79 -17.98
C SER A 291 12.57 -4.26 -17.88
N PRO A 292 13.43 -5.25 -18.22
CA PRO A 292 13.12 -6.68 -18.07
C PRO A 292 13.27 -7.17 -16.62
N LEU A 293 13.88 -6.36 -15.74
CA LEU A 293 14.13 -6.69 -14.34
C LEU A 293 12.95 -6.30 -13.44
N LEU A 294 12.24 -5.22 -13.80
CA LEU A 294 11.14 -4.67 -13.02
C LEU A 294 9.81 -5.32 -13.39
N GLU A 295 8.98 -5.58 -12.38
CA GLU A 295 7.70 -6.27 -12.55
C GLU A 295 6.53 -5.32 -12.73
N VAL A 296 5.54 -5.75 -13.48
CA VAL A 296 4.22 -5.11 -13.42
C VAL A 296 3.58 -5.51 -12.10
N TRP A 297 2.89 -4.59 -11.43
CA TRP A 297 2.23 -4.92 -10.17
C TRP A 297 0.91 -5.65 -10.40
N HIS A 298 0.78 -6.86 -9.87
CA HIS A 298 -0.45 -7.65 -9.92
C HIS A 298 -1.13 -7.63 -8.55
N VAL A 299 -2.18 -6.81 -8.39
CA VAL A 299 -2.80 -6.58 -7.08
C VAL A 299 -3.52 -7.84 -6.59
N LYS A 300 -4.25 -8.55 -7.48
CA LYS A 300 -4.90 -9.83 -7.14
C LYS A 300 -3.91 -10.89 -6.66
N GLU A 301 -2.82 -11.09 -7.40
CA GLU A 301 -1.81 -12.09 -7.04
C GLU A 301 -1.17 -11.79 -5.68
N LEU A 302 -0.90 -10.51 -5.37
CA LEU A 302 -0.39 -10.12 -4.06
C LEU A 302 -1.43 -10.39 -2.95
N CYS A 303 -2.69 -10.07 -3.18
CA CYS A 303 -3.77 -10.33 -2.22
C CYS A 303 -3.96 -11.84 -1.96
N GLU A 304 -3.99 -12.66 -3.01
CA GLU A 304 -4.09 -14.12 -2.93
C GLU A 304 -2.90 -14.73 -2.18
N ARG A 305 -1.68 -14.22 -2.44
CA ARG A 305 -0.48 -14.64 -1.70
C ARG A 305 -0.58 -14.37 -0.20
N ILE A 306 -1.02 -13.19 0.19
CA ILE A 306 -1.19 -12.86 1.62
C ILE A 306 -2.31 -13.73 2.24
N ALA A 307 -3.41 -13.93 1.52
CA ALA A 307 -4.51 -14.77 1.98
C ALA A 307 -4.08 -16.23 2.21
N THR A 308 -3.32 -16.81 1.28
CA THR A 308 -2.79 -18.18 1.42
C THR A 308 -1.80 -18.32 2.57
N VAL A 309 -1.03 -17.28 2.90
CA VAL A 309 -0.19 -17.26 4.10
C VAL A 309 -1.04 -17.30 5.37
N LEU A 310 -2.07 -16.47 5.46
CA LEU A 310 -2.95 -16.45 6.65
C LEU A 310 -3.66 -17.80 6.83
N GLN A 311 -4.06 -18.45 5.73
CA GLN A 311 -4.62 -19.81 5.77
C GLN A 311 -3.61 -20.86 6.24
N LYS A 312 -2.31 -20.68 5.96
CA LYS A 312 -1.24 -21.58 6.41
C LYS A 312 -1.01 -21.48 7.93
N PHE A 313 -1.36 -20.36 8.56
CA PHE A 313 -1.21 -20.12 9.99
C PHE A 313 -2.56 -19.72 10.61
N PRO A 314 -3.53 -20.63 10.68
CA PRO A 314 -4.88 -20.33 11.16
C PRO A 314 -4.92 -19.92 12.64
N GLU A 315 -3.87 -20.23 13.41
CA GLU A 315 -3.74 -19.79 14.81
C GLU A 315 -3.33 -18.32 14.94
N SER A 316 -3.04 -17.62 13.83
CA SER A 316 -2.65 -16.21 13.84
C SER A 316 -3.75 -15.34 14.43
N GLN A 317 -3.47 -14.70 15.55
CA GLN A 317 -4.38 -13.76 16.21
C GLN A 317 -4.08 -12.31 15.82
N ARG A 318 -2.85 -12.02 15.42
CA ARG A 318 -2.36 -10.64 15.19
C ARG A 318 -1.58 -10.54 13.89
N VAL A 319 -1.64 -9.36 13.28
CA VAL A 319 -0.80 -8.99 12.13
C VAL A 319 0.03 -7.77 12.52
N LEU A 320 1.34 -7.96 12.59
CA LEU A 320 2.33 -6.96 12.98
C LEU A 320 2.99 -6.41 11.72
N THR A 321 2.52 -5.25 11.27
CA THR A 321 3.05 -4.54 10.11
C THR A 321 4.32 -3.79 10.49
N THR A 322 5.31 -3.78 9.60
CA THR A 322 6.49 -2.92 9.77
C THR A 322 6.16 -1.45 9.58
N CYS A 323 4.99 -1.08 9.06
CA CYS A 323 4.68 0.32 8.82
C CYS A 323 4.04 0.97 10.03
N TYR A 324 2.99 0.40 10.63
CA TYR A 324 2.25 1.05 11.73
C TYR A 324 2.20 0.27 13.05
N GLY A 325 2.70 -0.96 13.11
CA GLY A 325 2.53 -1.81 14.29
C GLY A 325 1.46 -2.89 14.06
N GLU A 326 0.67 -3.18 15.09
CA GLU A 326 -0.44 -4.15 15.03
C GLU A 326 -1.66 -3.60 14.28
N PHE A 327 -2.21 -4.41 13.36
CA PHE A 327 -3.46 -4.11 12.65
C PHE A 327 -4.69 -4.44 13.53
N PRO A 328 -5.69 -3.54 13.61
CA PRO A 328 -6.88 -3.78 14.43
C PRO A 328 -7.78 -4.88 13.85
N GLY A 329 -8.39 -5.70 14.71
CA GLY A 329 -9.32 -6.76 14.30
C GLY A 329 -8.66 -8.10 13.97
N GLY A 330 -7.38 -8.27 14.29
CA GLY A 330 -6.66 -9.53 14.13
C GLY A 330 -6.47 -9.97 12.68
N ALA A 331 -6.16 -11.25 12.48
CA ALA A 331 -5.90 -11.83 11.15
C ALA A 331 -7.12 -11.74 10.21
N ASP A 332 -8.32 -12.05 10.70
CA ASP A 332 -9.55 -12.01 9.89
C ASP A 332 -9.93 -10.58 9.50
N GLY A 333 -9.86 -9.65 10.45
CA GLY A 333 -10.12 -8.22 10.19
C GLY A 333 -9.13 -7.66 9.17
N TYR A 334 -7.86 -8.04 9.28
CA TYR A 334 -6.84 -7.68 8.31
C TYR A 334 -7.13 -8.27 6.92
N LEU A 335 -7.46 -9.56 6.82
CA LEU A 335 -7.77 -10.21 5.53
C LEU A 335 -8.98 -9.57 4.83
N GLY A 336 -10.06 -9.32 5.56
CA GLY A 336 -11.26 -8.69 4.99
C GLY A 336 -10.96 -7.29 4.44
N ARG A 337 -10.16 -6.49 5.16
CA ARG A 337 -9.74 -5.15 4.69
C ARG A 337 -8.78 -5.21 3.52
N LEU A 338 -7.86 -6.17 3.53
CA LEU A 338 -6.94 -6.42 2.42
C LEU A 338 -7.69 -6.75 1.14
N GLN A 339 -8.66 -7.67 1.20
CA GLN A 339 -9.49 -8.06 0.06
C GLN A 339 -10.29 -6.85 -0.47
N GLN A 340 -10.94 -6.11 0.43
CA GLN A 340 -11.69 -4.90 0.08
C GLN A 340 -10.81 -3.87 -0.64
N THR A 341 -9.61 -3.58 -0.13
CA THR A 341 -8.68 -2.64 -0.77
C THR A 341 -8.19 -3.18 -2.11
N ALA A 342 -7.83 -4.46 -2.19
CA ALA A 342 -7.35 -5.07 -3.42
C ALA A 342 -8.41 -5.01 -4.54
N GLU A 343 -9.68 -5.28 -4.21
CA GLU A 343 -10.82 -5.15 -5.12
C GLU A 343 -10.97 -3.71 -5.65
N LYS A 344 -10.94 -2.71 -4.76
CA LYS A 344 -11.02 -1.29 -5.16
C LYS A 344 -9.87 -0.87 -6.07
N LEU A 345 -8.64 -1.30 -5.77
CA LEU A 345 -7.47 -1.01 -6.59
C LEU A 345 -7.57 -1.68 -7.97
N GLU A 346 -8.04 -2.93 -8.04
CA GLU A 346 -8.26 -3.63 -9.30
C GLU A 346 -9.40 -3.01 -10.13
N GLU A 347 -10.45 -2.51 -9.47
CA GLU A 347 -11.51 -1.75 -10.13
C GLU A 347 -10.95 -0.46 -10.75
N LEU A 348 -10.12 0.28 -10.01
CA LEU A 348 -9.44 1.48 -10.51
C LEU A 348 -8.53 1.15 -11.70
N ARG A 349 -7.71 0.09 -11.60
CA ARG A 349 -6.85 -0.39 -12.69
C ARG A 349 -7.67 -0.75 -13.92
N SER A 350 -8.73 -1.54 -13.74
CA SER A 350 -9.58 -2.00 -14.85
C SER A 350 -10.33 -0.86 -15.51
N ARG A 351 -10.85 0.10 -14.73
CA ARG A 351 -11.48 1.33 -15.26
C ARG A 351 -10.49 2.13 -16.12
N LEU A 352 -9.24 2.29 -15.66
CA LEU A 352 -8.20 2.94 -16.45
C LEU A 352 -7.87 2.10 -17.70
N GLY A 353 -7.61 0.81 -17.58
CA GLY A 353 -7.27 -0.07 -18.71
C GLY A 353 -8.30 -0.05 -19.84
N ARG A 354 -9.61 0.03 -19.52
CA ARG A 354 -10.67 0.23 -20.51
C ARG A 354 -10.55 1.58 -21.21
N ARG A 355 -10.30 2.66 -20.47
CA ARG A 355 -10.06 4.00 -21.06
C ARG A 355 -8.84 4.01 -21.97
N LEU A 356 -7.76 3.33 -21.57
CA LEU A 356 -6.53 3.22 -22.35
C LEU A 356 -6.73 2.48 -23.68
N SER A 357 -7.71 1.59 -23.78
CA SER A 357 -8.05 0.92 -25.05
C SER A 357 -8.56 1.88 -26.13
N THR A 358 -9.08 3.04 -25.72
CA THR A 358 -9.62 4.08 -26.61
C THR A 358 -8.75 5.34 -26.67
N ASP A 359 -7.76 5.47 -25.77
CA ASP A 359 -6.87 6.62 -25.70
C ASP A 359 -5.69 6.45 -26.67
N THR A 360 -5.50 7.42 -27.55
CA THR A 360 -4.41 7.41 -28.52
C THR A 360 -3.12 8.01 -27.96
N VAL A 361 -3.18 8.74 -26.83
CA VAL A 361 -2.01 9.41 -26.23
C VAL A 361 -1.59 8.69 -24.96
N ARG A 362 -0.36 8.15 -24.94
CA ARG A 362 0.19 7.49 -23.75
C ARG A 362 0.86 8.47 -22.81
N ASP A 363 0.13 8.97 -21.81
CA ASP A 363 0.65 9.89 -20.79
C ASP A 363 0.55 9.28 -19.38
N MET A 364 1.63 8.60 -18.98
CA MET A 364 1.75 7.94 -17.68
C MET A 364 1.63 8.90 -16.50
N ASN A 365 2.11 10.14 -16.64
CA ASN A 365 2.07 11.13 -15.56
C ASN A 365 0.62 11.57 -15.32
N LYS A 366 -0.10 11.90 -16.39
CA LYS A 366 -1.52 12.24 -16.32
C LYS A 366 -2.36 11.11 -15.71
N TRP A 367 -2.12 9.87 -16.14
CA TRP A 367 -2.87 8.72 -15.61
C TRP A 367 -2.55 8.43 -14.14
N SER A 368 -1.28 8.56 -13.75
CA SER A 368 -0.86 8.40 -12.35
C SER A 368 -1.52 9.46 -11.46
N LEU A 369 -1.52 10.73 -11.86
CA LEU A 369 -2.18 11.81 -11.09
C LEU A 369 -3.69 11.57 -10.94
N MET A 370 -4.35 11.11 -12.02
CA MET A 370 -5.78 10.75 -11.96
C MET A 370 -6.03 9.61 -10.98
N LEU A 371 -5.23 8.54 -11.04
CA LEU A 371 -5.36 7.40 -10.12
C LEU A 371 -5.08 7.79 -8.68
N GLU A 372 -4.11 8.67 -8.44
CA GLU A 372 -3.80 9.17 -7.11
C GLU A 372 -5.00 9.86 -6.46
N GLU A 373 -5.66 10.78 -7.19
CA GLU A 373 -6.85 11.47 -6.71
C GLU A 373 -7.97 10.46 -6.39
N LYS A 374 -8.10 9.42 -7.21
CA LYS A 374 -9.08 8.35 -7.01
C LYS A 374 -8.77 7.46 -5.81
N ILE A 375 -7.50 7.09 -5.60
CA ILE A 375 -7.06 6.33 -4.42
C ILE A 375 -7.38 7.13 -3.14
N MET A 376 -7.07 8.43 -3.14
CA MET A 376 -7.37 9.30 -2.01
C MET A 376 -8.87 9.35 -1.71
N LYS A 377 -9.72 9.56 -2.72
CA LYS A 377 -11.17 9.68 -2.51
C LYS A 377 -11.88 8.35 -2.23
N GLU A 378 -11.54 7.28 -2.95
CA GLU A 378 -12.32 6.03 -2.94
C GLU A 378 -11.77 5.00 -1.92
N ILE A 379 -10.53 5.17 -1.44
CA ILE A 379 -9.89 4.26 -0.47
C ILE A 379 -9.60 4.95 0.86
N LEU A 380 -8.95 6.12 0.85
CA LEU A 380 -8.53 6.79 2.09
C LEU A 380 -9.63 7.66 2.73
N PHE A 381 -10.29 8.51 1.94
CA PHE A 381 -11.24 9.52 2.42
C PHE A 381 -12.69 9.07 2.25
N THR A 382 -13.02 7.91 2.81
CA THR A 382 -14.34 7.31 2.65
C THR A 382 -15.33 7.71 3.74
N ASN A 383 -14.87 8.39 4.79
CA ASN A 383 -15.72 8.83 5.90
C ASN A 383 -16.30 10.23 5.66
N THR A 384 -17.55 10.42 6.07
CA THR A 384 -18.17 11.75 6.18
C THR A 384 -17.88 12.33 7.57
N SER A 385 -17.16 13.46 7.62
CA SER A 385 -16.91 14.19 8.87
C SER A 385 -17.86 15.37 9.05
N LEU A 386 -18.25 15.65 10.30
CA LEU A 386 -18.98 16.85 10.70
C LEU A 386 -18.11 18.11 10.55
N GLU A 387 -16.82 17.98 10.87
CA GLU A 387 -15.82 19.03 10.70
C GLU A 387 -14.98 18.74 9.46
N LYS A 388 -14.98 19.64 8.49
CA LYS A 388 -14.17 19.49 7.28
C LYS A 388 -12.72 19.82 7.58
N THR A 389 -11.80 19.00 7.06
CA THR A 389 -10.38 19.33 7.12
C THR A 389 -10.10 20.56 6.27
N SER A 390 -9.35 21.51 6.84
CA SER A 390 -8.96 22.73 6.12
C SER A 390 -8.16 22.39 4.86
N GLU A 391 -8.37 23.15 3.78
CA GLU A 391 -7.70 22.92 2.49
C GLU A 391 -6.18 22.90 2.61
N VAL A 392 -5.60 23.81 3.41
CA VAL A 392 -4.15 23.89 3.66
C VAL A 392 -3.59 22.58 4.24
N VAL A 393 -4.31 21.97 5.19
CA VAL A 393 -3.89 20.70 5.81
C VAL A 393 -4.09 19.54 4.85
N LEU A 394 -5.21 19.52 4.13
CA LEU A 394 -5.51 18.49 3.15
C LEU A 394 -4.48 18.48 2.01
N ASP A 395 -4.08 19.64 1.50
CA ASP A 395 -3.09 19.75 0.44
C ASP A 395 -1.67 19.41 0.93
N ALA A 396 -1.33 19.80 2.16
CA ALA A 396 -0.09 19.35 2.78
C ALA A 396 -0.07 17.82 2.94
N TYR A 397 -1.19 17.21 3.34
CA TYR A 397 -1.31 15.76 3.45
C TYR A 397 -1.22 15.08 2.07
N LYS A 398 -1.92 15.59 1.04
CA LYS A 398 -1.81 15.06 -0.33
C LYS A 398 -0.36 15.08 -0.81
N SER A 399 0.36 16.19 -0.63
CA SER A 399 1.76 16.29 -1.01
C SER A 399 2.65 15.29 -0.26
N TRP A 400 2.40 15.09 1.03
CA TRP A 400 3.10 14.09 1.83
C TRP A 400 2.78 12.66 1.37
N ALA A 401 1.50 12.31 1.26
CA ALA A 401 1.03 10.98 0.87
C ALA A 401 1.51 10.60 -0.53
N ASN A 402 1.53 11.55 -1.46
CA ASN A 402 2.09 11.42 -2.80
C ASN A 402 3.53 10.89 -2.76
N LYS A 403 4.38 11.53 -1.96
CA LYS A 403 5.81 11.24 -1.88
C LYS A 403 6.10 9.84 -1.35
N PHE A 404 5.29 9.35 -0.40
CA PHE A 404 5.61 8.13 0.33
C PHE A 404 4.76 6.91 -0.06
N TYR A 405 3.51 7.11 -0.47
CA TYR A 405 2.54 6.02 -0.65
C TYR A 405 1.71 6.13 -1.93
N THR A 406 0.81 7.11 -2.00
CA THR A 406 -0.24 7.16 -3.03
C THR A 406 0.34 7.37 -4.42
N GLY A 407 1.43 8.13 -4.55
CA GLY A 407 2.15 8.28 -5.81
C GLY A 407 2.83 6.99 -6.27
N ARG A 408 3.31 6.14 -5.35
CA ARG A 408 3.89 4.82 -5.68
C ARG A 408 2.81 3.85 -6.16
N ILE A 409 1.70 3.79 -5.43
CA ILE A 409 0.54 2.97 -5.81
C ILE A 409 0.02 3.41 -7.18
N ALA A 410 -0.19 4.72 -7.38
CA ALA A 410 -0.76 5.26 -8.60
C ALA A 410 0.13 5.00 -9.83
N ARG A 411 1.44 5.21 -9.73
CA ARG A 411 2.40 4.90 -10.81
C ARG A 411 2.38 3.41 -11.17
N ALA A 412 2.49 2.54 -10.17
CA ALA A 412 2.47 1.10 -10.39
C ALA A 412 1.13 0.64 -11.01
N LEU A 413 0.01 1.16 -10.51
CA LEU A 413 -1.33 0.82 -10.99
C LEU A 413 -1.58 1.34 -12.42
N ALA A 414 -1.08 2.53 -12.76
CA ALA A 414 -1.11 3.05 -14.14
C ALA A 414 -0.34 2.14 -15.09
N GLN A 415 0.84 1.67 -14.67
CA GLN A 415 1.67 0.77 -15.47
C GLN A 415 0.98 -0.59 -15.65
N SER A 416 0.35 -1.09 -14.59
CA SER A 416 -0.46 -2.30 -14.64
C SER A 416 -1.68 -2.15 -15.54
N ALA A 417 -2.37 -1.01 -15.53
CA ALA A 417 -3.48 -0.74 -16.43
C ALA A 417 -3.06 -0.65 -17.89
N ALA A 418 -1.86 -0.11 -18.17
CA ALA A 418 -1.32 0.00 -19.53
C ALA A 418 -0.80 -1.32 -20.09
N THR A 419 -0.48 -2.29 -19.24
CA THR A 419 0.17 -3.55 -19.63
C THR A 419 -0.78 -4.75 -19.56
N LEU A 420 -1.67 -4.79 -18.56
CA LEU A 420 -2.55 -5.92 -18.31
C LEU A 420 -3.95 -5.67 -18.89
N PRO A 421 -4.64 -6.71 -19.40
CA PRO A 421 -6.01 -6.56 -19.86
C PRO A 421 -6.92 -6.10 -18.70
N PRO A 422 -7.96 -5.28 -18.98
CA PRO A 422 -8.96 -4.96 -17.98
C PRO A 422 -9.77 -6.21 -17.63
N ASP A 423 -10.27 -6.29 -16.40
CA ASP A 423 -11.19 -7.36 -16.02
C ASP A 423 -12.46 -7.31 -16.90
N ALA A 424 -12.97 -8.49 -17.25
CA ALA A 424 -14.28 -8.64 -17.86
C ALA A 424 -15.30 -7.89 -17.00
N LEU A 425 -16.20 -7.15 -17.64
CA LEU A 425 -17.30 -6.49 -16.92
C LEU A 425 -17.99 -7.55 -16.07
N PRO A 426 -18.28 -7.28 -14.78
CA PRO A 426 -19.12 -8.18 -14.02
C PRO A 426 -20.41 -8.36 -14.81
N LYS A 427 -20.63 -9.58 -15.28
CA LYS A 427 -21.93 -9.97 -15.81
C LYS A 427 -22.86 -9.81 -14.63
N ASP A 428 -23.85 -8.93 -14.77
CA ASP A 428 -24.84 -8.64 -13.75
C ASP A 428 -25.23 -9.93 -13.01
N HIS A 429 -25.36 -9.82 -11.69
CA HIS A 429 -26.04 -10.81 -10.88
C HIS A 429 -27.40 -11.13 -11.50
N VAL A 430 -27.45 -12.16 -12.33
CA VAL A 430 -28.68 -12.86 -12.70
C VAL A 430 -29.12 -13.55 -11.42
N ARG A 431 -29.88 -12.82 -10.60
CA ARG A 431 -30.66 -13.43 -9.52
C ARG A 431 -31.52 -14.52 -10.16
N PRO A 432 -31.51 -15.76 -9.65
CA PRO A 432 -32.42 -16.78 -10.14
C PRO A 432 -33.85 -16.31 -9.85
N SER A 433 -34.61 -16.13 -10.92
CA SER A 433 -36.04 -15.86 -10.91
C SER A 433 -36.76 -17.01 -10.22
N THR A 434 -37.01 -16.87 -8.93
CA THR A 434 -38.03 -17.65 -8.22
C THR A 434 -39.35 -16.90 -8.37
N THR A 435 -40.22 -17.49 -9.17
CA THR A 435 -41.64 -17.18 -9.29
C THR A 435 -42.32 -17.23 -7.92
N THR A 436 -42.83 -16.09 -7.44
CA THR A 436 -44.15 -16.06 -6.78
C THR A 436 -44.72 -14.63 -6.77
N THR A 437 -46.02 -14.60 -6.97
CA THR A 437 -46.89 -13.48 -7.35
C THR A 437 -47.36 -12.66 -6.14
N THR A 438 -47.81 -11.42 -6.42
CA THR A 438 -48.75 -10.56 -5.64
C THR A 438 -48.24 -9.97 -4.31
N THR A 439 -48.36 -8.69 -3.94
CA THR A 439 -49.21 -7.54 -4.39
C THR A 439 -48.61 -6.22 -3.86
N SER A 440 -48.95 -5.12 -4.52
CA SER A 440 -48.59 -3.69 -4.31
C SER A 440 -48.88 -3.07 -2.94
N SER A 441 -47.97 -2.20 -2.43
CA SER A 441 -48.19 -0.74 -2.27
C SER A 441 -47.11 -0.03 -1.40
N SER A 442 -46.37 0.89 -2.05
CA SER A 442 -45.79 2.17 -1.58
C SER A 442 -45.37 2.42 -0.12
N SER A 443 -44.07 2.70 0.07
CA SER A 443 -43.61 3.96 0.70
C SER A 443 -42.14 4.23 0.37
N SER A 444 -41.90 5.33 -0.33
CA SER A 444 -40.64 5.82 -0.89
C SER A 444 -39.77 6.54 0.14
N THR A 445 -38.50 6.13 0.28
CA THR A 445 -37.36 7.05 0.43
C THR A 445 -36.05 6.29 0.25
N SER A 446 -35.41 6.41 -0.93
CA SER A 446 -34.03 5.97 -1.12
C SER A 446 -33.36 6.82 -2.19
N THR A 447 -32.39 7.62 -1.74
CA THR A 447 -31.09 7.93 -2.33
C THR A 447 -30.86 7.52 -3.79
N PRO A 448 -30.39 8.44 -4.66
CA PRO A 448 -30.14 8.13 -6.06
C PRO A 448 -28.91 7.24 -6.18
N SER A 449 -29.13 5.99 -6.55
CA SER A 449 -28.10 5.09 -7.03
C SER A 449 -27.62 5.56 -8.42
N ASN A 450 -26.30 5.55 -8.64
CA ASN A 450 -25.60 5.83 -9.91
C ASN A 450 -26.13 5.05 -11.15
N THR A 451 -27.08 4.15 -10.97
CA THR A 451 -27.79 3.42 -12.02
C THR A 451 -28.79 4.28 -12.79
N GLU A 452 -29.34 5.37 -12.23
CA GLU A 452 -30.26 6.25 -12.99
C GLU A 452 -29.54 7.04 -14.09
N GLY A 453 -28.30 7.48 -13.85
CA GLY A 453 -27.52 8.27 -14.82
C GLY A 453 -27.16 7.48 -16.08
N ILE A 454 -26.74 6.22 -15.95
CA ILE A 454 -26.36 5.37 -17.09
C ILE A 454 -27.57 5.04 -17.96
N ALA A 455 -28.72 4.74 -17.34
CA ALA A 455 -29.98 4.52 -18.06
C ALA A 455 -30.46 5.79 -18.77
N GLY A 456 -30.31 6.96 -18.13
CA GLY A 456 -30.66 8.26 -18.70
C GLY A 456 -29.78 8.67 -19.88
N VAL A 457 -28.47 8.40 -19.83
CA VAL A 457 -27.52 8.64 -20.94
C VAL A 457 -27.87 7.77 -22.15
N GLN A 458 -28.17 6.48 -21.94
CA GLN A 458 -28.58 5.58 -23.04
C GLN A 458 -29.94 5.96 -23.63
N LEU A 459 -30.86 6.50 -22.82
CA LEU A 459 -32.14 6.99 -23.30
C LEU A 459 -31.95 8.24 -24.18
N LEU A 460 -31.15 9.21 -23.74
CA LEU A 460 -30.84 10.41 -24.53
C LEU A 460 -30.17 10.06 -25.87
N LYS A 461 -29.25 9.08 -25.86
CA LYS A 461 -28.61 8.56 -27.07
C LYS A 461 -29.61 8.05 -28.10
N ARG A 462 -30.60 7.25 -27.68
CA ARG A 462 -31.66 6.76 -28.58
C ARG A 462 -32.50 7.90 -29.16
N HIS A 463 -32.76 8.95 -28.39
CA HIS A 463 -33.49 10.13 -28.87
C HIS A 463 -32.69 10.94 -29.89
N LEU A 464 -31.39 11.13 -29.67
CA LEU A 464 -30.50 11.78 -30.64
C LEU A 464 -30.37 10.96 -31.93
N GLU A 465 -30.28 9.63 -31.81
CA GLU A 465 -30.19 8.73 -32.96
C GLU A 465 -31.46 8.76 -33.82
N LYS A 466 -32.63 8.76 -33.19
CA LYS A 466 -33.93 8.88 -33.88
C LYS A 466 -34.09 10.18 -34.67
N ARG A 467 -33.34 11.23 -34.30
CA ARG A 467 -33.34 12.55 -34.97
C ARG A 467 -32.18 12.74 -35.96
N GLY A 468 -31.41 11.68 -36.23
CA GLY A 468 -30.26 11.73 -37.14
C GLY A 468 -29.09 12.57 -36.61
N MET A 469 -28.97 12.68 -35.28
CA MET A 469 -27.89 13.38 -34.58
C MET A 469 -26.88 12.40 -33.94
N ASN A 470 -26.66 11.25 -34.59
CA ASN A 470 -25.81 10.16 -34.08
C ASN A 470 -24.37 10.61 -33.82
N SER A 471 -23.91 11.65 -34.51
CA SER A 471 -22.58 12.25 -34.30
C SER A 471 -22.40 12.90 -32.93
N LEU A 472 -23.49 13.16 -32.20
CA LEU A 472 -23.48 13.75 -30.85
C LEU A 472 -23.49 12.70 -29.73
N SER A 473 -23.85 11.45 -30.04
CA SER A 473 -23.86 10.34 -29.09
C SER A 473 -22.52 10.14 -28.35
N PRO A 474 -21.34 10.29 -29.01
CA PRO A 474 -20.04 10.20 -28.32
C PRO A 474 -19.82 11.31 -27.29
N ILE A 475 -20.41 12.50 -27.50
CA ILE A 475 -20.29 13.63 -26.57
C ILE A 475 -21.19 13.40 -25.36
N VAL A 476 -22.42 12.90 -25.58
CA VAL A 476 -23.35 12.49 -24.52
C VAL A 476 -22.74 11.42 -23.61
N GLU A 477 -22.05 10.43 -24.19
CA GLU A 477 -21.39 9.38 -23.43
C GLU A 477 -20.11 9.87 -22.72
N ARG A 478 -19.34 10.77 -23.34
CA ARG A 478 -18.09 11.31 -22.77
C ARG A 478 -18.35 12.25 -21.59
N GLU A 479 -19.38 13.08 -21.69
CA GLU A 479 -19.73 14.09 -20.69
C GLU A 479 -20.80 13.61 -19.70
N GLU A 480 -21.21 12.33 -19.77
CA GLU A 480 -22.26 11.72 -18.93
C GLU A 480 -23.58 12.52 -18.90
N ILE A 481 -23.96 13.09 -20.06
CA ILE A 481 -25.15 13.94 -20.17
C ILE A 481 -26.39 13.03 -20.22
N ASP A 482 -27.10 12.93 -19.11
CA ASP A 482 -28.41 12.28 -19.11
C ASP A 482 -29.52 13.22 -19.62
N VAL A 483 -30.75 12.72 -19.72
CA VAL A 483 -31.91 13.51 -20.16
C VAL A 483 -32.16 14.73 -19.28
N ARG A 484 -31.94 14.64 -17.96
CA ARG A 484 -32.18 15.77 -17.04
C ARG A 484 -31.15 16.86 -17.26
N VAL A 485 -29.87 16.49 -17.38
CA VAL A 485 -28.78 17.42 -17.70
C VAL A 485 -29.02 18.06 -19.06
N PHE A 486 -29.36 17.27 -20.08
CA PHE A 486 -29.67 17.79 -21.42
C PHE A 486 -30.84 18.76 -21.42
N LEU A 487 -31.89 18.53 -20.63
CA LEU A 487 -33.03 19.43 -20.51
C LEU A 487 -32.73 20.72 -19.73
N ALA A 488 -31.70 20.71 -18.88
CA ALA A 488 -31.26 21.86 -18.11
C ALA A 488 -30.35 22.82 -18.90
N MET A 489 -29.77 22.35 -20.01
CA MET A 489 -28.83 23.14 -20.81
C MET A 489 -29.52 24.24 -21.62
N ASP A 490 -28.90 25.43 -21.64
CA ASP A 490 -29.32 26.54 -22.51
C ASP A 490 -28.67 26.48 -23.91
N SER A 491 -29.07 27.41 -24.80
CA SER A 491 -28.60 27.42 -26.20
C SER A 491 -27.09 27.63 -26.35
N GLU A 492 -26.47 28.38 -25.43
CA GLU A 492 -25.03 28.65 -25.45
C GLU A 492 -24.23 27.46 -24.90
N GLU A 493 -24.75 26.79 -23.87
CA GLU A 493 -24.21 25.54 -23.34
C GLU A 493 -24.27 24.42 -24.38
N LEU A 494 -25.39 24.28 -25.09
CA LEU A 494 -25.53 23.32 -26.19
C LEU A 494 -24.51 23.56 -27.31
N LYS A 495 -24.28 24.83 -27.70
CA LYS A 495 -23.24 25.18 -28.68
C LYS A 495 -21.85 24.79 -28.20
N LYS A 496 -21.52 25.11 -26.94
CA LYS A 496 -20.19 24.94 -26.37
C LYS A 496 -19.84 23.48 -26.13
N VAL A 497 -20.76 22.71 -25.55
CA VAL A 497 -20.55 21.30 -25.18
C VAL A 497 -20.56 20.39 -26.40
N PHE A 498 -21.52 20.57 -27.30
CA PHE A 498 -21.64 19.74 -28.50
C PHE A 498 -20.82 20.25 -29.69
N LYS A 499 -20.15 21.41 -29.55
CA LYS A 499 -19.44 22.10 -30.65
C LYS A 499 -20.30 22.18 -31.91
N ALA A 500 -21.60 22.44 -31.70
CA ALA A 500 -22.64 22.27 -32.69
C ALA A 500 -22.86 23.55 -33.50
N THR A 501 -23.12 23.41 -34.81
CA THR A 501 -23.53 24.54 -35.66
C THR A 501 -24.98 24.95 -35.33
N PHE A 502 -25.36 26.17 -35.72
CA PHE A 502 -26.69 26.72 -35.44
C PHE A 502 -27.85 25.77 -35.81
N GLY A 503 -27.76 25.07 -36.94
CA GLY A 503 -28.79 24.12 -37.38
C GLY A 503 -28.90 22.87 -36.50
N VAL A 504 -27.80 22.44 -35.89
CA VAL A 504 -27.77 21.30 -34.95
C VAL A 504 -28.29 21.74 -33.58
N VAL A 505 -27.97 22.96 -33.14
CA VAL A 505 -28.49 23.55 -31.89
C VAL A 505 -30.02 23.66 -31.93
N LYS A 506 -30.60 24.17 -33.03
CA LYS A 506 -32.06 24.20 -33.19
C LYS A 506 -32.71 22.82 -33.14
N LYS A 507 -32.06 21.79 -33.66
CA LYS A 507 -32.56 20.41 -33.56
C LYS A 507 -32.52 19.88 -32.13
N MET A 508 -31.51 20.24 -31.35
CA MET A 508 -31.44 19.92 -29.92
C MET A 508 -32.50 20.66 -29.11
N GLU A 509 -32.76 21.94 -29.39
CA GLU A 509 -33.83 22.71 -28.75
C GLU A 509 -35.23 22.13 -29.04
N MET A 510 -35.49 21.69 -30.28
CA MET A 510 -36.74 20.98 -30.61
C MET A 510 -36.84 19.65 -29.85
N LEU A 511 -35.74 18.91 -29.71
CA LEU A 511 -35.73 17.68 -28.91
C LEU A 511 -35.97 17.95 -27.43
N GLN A 512 -35.42 19.04 -26.87
CA GLN A 512 -35.71 19.47 -25.50
C GLN A 512 -37.19 19.80 -25.30
N GLN A 513 -37.83 20.48 -26.26
CA GLN A 513 -39.27 20.78 -26.22
C GLN A 513 -40.12 19.51 -26.22
N GLU A 514 -39.76 18.52 -27.06
CA GLU A 514 -40.47 17.23 -27.13
C GLU A 514 -40.31 16.39 -25.88
N LEU A 515 -39.10 16.34 -25.33
CA LEU A 515 -38.81 15.61 -24.09
C LEU A 515 -39.51 16.26 -22.88
N ARG A 516 -39.64 17.60 -22.85
CA ARG A 516 -40.44 18.33 -21.84
C ARG A 516 -41.95 18.11 -22.00
N ALA A 517 -42.43 17.84 -23.20
CA ALA A 517 -43.85 17.52 -23.45
C ALA A 517 -44.20 16.05 -23.16
N SER A 518 -43.18 15.18 -23.03
CA SER A 518 -43.33 13.73 -22.84
C SER A 518 -43.01 13.28 -21.40
N HIS A 519 -42.73 14.21 -20.49
CA HIS A 519 -42.36 13.98 -19.09
C HIS A 519 -43.17 14.83 -18.12
#